data_AF-A0A7Y6X5A3-F1
#
_entry.id   AF-A0A7Y6X5A3-F1
#
_cell.length_a   1.000
_cell.length_b   1.000
_cell.length_c   1.000
_cell.angle_alpha   90.00
_cell.angle_beta   90.00
_cell.angle_gamma   90.00
#
_symmetry.space_group_name_H-M   'P 1'
#
loop_
_entity.id
_entity.type
_entity.pdbx_description
1 polymer ?
#
loop_
_entity_poly.entity_id
_entity_poly.type
_entity_poly.pdbx_seq_one_letter_code
_entity_poly.pdbx_strand_id
1 'polypeptide(L)'
;NVFTAQVGNLLPGEETLVEVEFLQTLTAEEGSVRWMLPTLVAPRYMPGAVHGDRTGHGSAAPTTRVPDADRISPPTSMNVDYGLRMDLLIDVGRDVVVESPSHRITVAKEGTRTRVSLQRDSFLKDFAGNEVALD
;
A
#
# COMPACT_ATOMS: atom_id res chain seq x y z
N ASN A 1 -8.76 0.32 1.21
CA ASN A 1 -9.16 1.16 2.36
C ASN A 1 -8.03 2.11 2.70
N VAL A 2 -8.34 3.36 3.09
CA VAL A 2 -7.36 4.32 3.59
C VAL A 2 -7.72 4.55 5.05
N PHE A 3 -6.78 4.29 5.94
CA PHE A 3 -6.93 4.53 7.37
C PHE A 3 -6.10 5.74 7.74
N THR A 4 -6.67 6.62 8.56
CA THR A 4 -5.99 7.81 9.06
C THR A 4 -5.96 7.74 10.58
N ALA A 5 -4.75 7.74 11.15
CA ALA A 5 -4.54 7.87 12.57
C ALA A 5 -4.01 9.28 12.88
N GLN A 6 -4.48 9.87 13.98
CA GLN A 6 -3.99 11.15 14.50
C GLN A 6 -3.40 10.90 15.88
N VAL A 7 -2.10 11.15 16.03
CA VAL A 7 -1.37 10.98 17.29
C VAL A 7 -1.02 12.38 17.80
N GLY A 8 -1.47 12.72 19.01
CA GLY A 8 -1.15 13.98 19.69
C GLY A 8 -0.07 13.81 20.75
N ASN A 9 0.36 14.93 21.35
CA ASN A 9 1.30 14.98 22.49
C ASN A 9 2.69 14.38 22.25
N LEU A 10 3.21 14.46 21.02
CA LEU A 10 4.59 14.10 20.72
C LEU A 10 5.53 15.26 21.05
N LEU A 11 6.59 14.99 21.81
CA LEU A 11 7.66 15.93 22.08
C LEU A 11 8.56 16.09 20.83
N PRO A 12 9.28 17.23 20.70
CA PRO A 12 10.23 17.41 19.62
C PRO A 12 11.30 16.30 19.61
N GLY A 13 11.38 15.57 18.49
CA GLY A 13 12.35 14.48 18.30
C GLY A 13 11.90 13.11 18.82
N GLU A 14 10.68 12.97 19.36
CA GLU A 14 10.15 11.65 19.72
C GLU A 14 9.87 10.78 18.49
N GLU A 15 10.20 9.50 18.61
CA GLU A 15 9.86 8.47 17.63
C GLU A 15 8.48 7.91 17.94
N THR A 16 7.69 7.66 16.90
CA THR A 16 6.38 7.01 17.02
C THR A 16 6.33 5.82 16.09
N LEU A 17 5.99 4.65 16.63
CA LEU A 17 5.74 3.44 15.86
C LEU A 17 4.23 3.25 15.69
N VAL A 18 3.78 3.07 14.44
CA VAL A 18 2.40 2.72 14.12
C VAL A 18 2.38 1.30 13.58
N GLU A 19 1.74 0.39 14.31
CA GLU A 19 1.54 -0.99 13.89
C GLU A 19 0.10 -1.19 13.45
N VAL A 20 -0.08 -1.91 12.34
CA VAL A 20 -1.41 -2.24 11.84
C VAL A 20 -1.46 -3.73 11.50
N GLU A 21 -2.40 -4.43 12.12
CA GLU A 21 -2.68 -5.83 11.85
C GLU A 21 -3.93 -5.95 10.99
N PHE A 22 -3.87 -6.80 9.97
CA PHE A 22 -4.99 -7.06 9.07
C PHE A 22 -5.20 -8.55 8.91
N LEU A 23 -6.46 -8.97 9.03
CA LEU A 23 -6.90 -10.32 8.71
C LEU A 23 -7.64 -10.29 7.37
N GLN A 24 -7.25 -11.18 6.46
CA GLN A 24 -7.91 -11.36 5.17
C GLN A 24 -8.13 -12.84 4.89
N THR A 25 -9.26 -13.18 4.28
CA THR A 25 -9.50 -14.54 3.78
C THR A 25 -8.83 -14.68 2.41
N LEU A 26 -7.97 -15.68 2.27
CA LEU A 26 -7.36 -16.01 0.99
C LEU A 26 -8.26 -16.98 0.23
N THR A 27 -8.59 -16.64 -1.01
CA THR A 27 -9.36 -17.52 -1.90
C THR A 27 -8.38 -18.23 -2.82
N ALA A 28 -8.52 -19.55 -2.93
CA ALA A 28 -7.77 -20.36 -3.87
C ALA A 28 -8.61 -20.58 -5.12
N GLU A 29 -8.07 -20.21 -6.28
CA GLU A 29 -8.69 -20.36 -7.59
C GLU A 29 -7.71 -21.11 -8.50
N GLU A 30 -8.20 -22.19 -9.13
CA GLU A 30 -7.41 -23.01 -10.06
C GLU A 30 -6.05 -23.49 -9.48
N GLY A 31 -6.02 -23.76 -8.17
CA GLY A 31 -4.81 -24.21 -7.47
C GLY A 31 -3.81 -23.11 -7.14
N SER A 32 -4.16 -21.85 -7.38
CA SER A 32 -3.35 -20.66 -7.08
C SER A 32 -4.01 -19.79 -6.00
N VAL A 33 -3.21 -18.97 -5.32
CA VAL A 33 -3.70 -17.94 -4.41
C VAL A 33 -3.10 -16.62 -4.84
N ARG A 34 -3.95 -15.59 -4.96
CA ARG A 34 -3.50 -14.21 -5.16
C ARG A 34 -3.58 -13.45 -3.85
N TRP A 35 -2.44 -12.91 -3.44
CA TRP A 35 -2.35 -11.99 -2.31
C TRP A 35 -1.82 -10.64 -2.78
N MET A 36 -2.36 -9.56 -2.25
CA MET A 36 -1.99 -8.20 -2.59
C MET A 36 -1.80 -7.38 -1.31
N LEU A 37 -0.67 -6.68 -1.22
CA LEU A 37 -0.45 -5.62 -0.24
C LEU A 37 -0.67 -4.26 -0.95
N PRO A 38 -1.76 -3.53 -0.65
CA PRO A 38 -1.99 -2.22 -1.24
C PRO A 38 -1.00 -1.19 -0.69
N THR A 39 -0.10 -0.68 -1.54
CA THR A 39 0.91 0.32 -1.17
C THR A 39 0.65 1.69 -1.78
N LEU A 40 -0.22 1.77 -2.79
CA LEU A 40 -0.58 3.00 -3.48
C LEU A 40 -1.82 3.63 -2.85
N VAL A 41 -1.73 4.93 -2.56
CA VAL A 41 -2.88 5.79 -2.34
C VAL A 41 -2.98 6.79 -3.49
N ALA A 42 -3.70 6.41 -4.55
CA ALA A 42 -3.88 7.26 -5.73
C ALA A 42 -4.74 8.49 -5.40
N PRO A 43 -4.54 9.62 -6.11
CA PRO A 43 -5.44 10.76 -6.01
C PRO A 43 -6.90 10.36 -6.22
N ARG A 44 -7.77 10.80 -5.31
CA ARG A 44 -9.21 10.55 -5.40
C ARG A 44 -9.87 11.70 -6.16
N TYR A 45 -10.87 11.36 -6.96
CA TYR A 45 -11.72 12.36 -7.61
C TYR A 45 -12.57 13.10 -6.56
N MET A 46 -12.47 14.42 -6.53
CA MET A 46 -13.20 15.31 -5.59
C MET A 46 -14.19 16.20 -6.36
N PRO A 47 -15.42 15.73 -6.65
CA PRO A 47 -16.37 16.50 -7.44
C PRO A 47 -16.97 17.71 -6.70
N GLY A 48 -17.52 18.64 -7.47
CA GLY A 48 -18.27 19.80 -6.95
C GLY A 48 -17.43 21.08 -6.87
N ALA A 49 -18.11 22.21 -6.65
CA ALA A 49 -17.42 23.48 -6.46
C ALA A 49 -16.71 23.52 -5.10
N VAL A 50 -15.54 24.15 -5.05
CA VAL A 50 -14.79 24.39 -3.80
C VAL A 50 -15.67 25.18 -2.83
N HIS A 51 -15.80 24.68 -1.61
CA HIS A 51 -16.66 25.28 -0.57
C HIS A 51 -16.26 24.79 0.82
N GLY A 52 -16.28 25.69 1.79
CA GLY A 52 -15.98 25.39 3.19
C GLY A 52 -14.52 25.64 3.57
N ASP A 53 -14.29 25.67 4.88
CA ASP A 53 -12.96 25.87 5.45
C ASP A 53 -12.19 24.55 5.53
N ARG A 54 -10.86 24.67 5.47
CA ARG A 54 -9.98 23.51 5.62
C ARG A 54 -9.88 23.09 7.08
N THR A 55 -10.03 21.79 7.31
CA THR A 55 -9.93 21.10 8.60
C THR A 55 -8.87 19.99 8.61
N GLY A 56 -8.23 19.70 7.46
CA GLY A 56 -7.21 18.67 7.30
C GLY A 56 -5.95 19.09 6.54
N HIS A 57 -4.92 18.26 6.65
CA HIS A 57 -3.60 18.45 6.01
C HIS A 57 -3.51 17.88 4.58
N GLY A 58 -4.63 17.44 4.03
CA GLY A 58 -4.69 16.80 2.74
C GLY A 58 -4.51 17.75 1.56
N SER A 59 -4.26 17.21 0.37
CA SER A 59 -3.91 17.99 -0.83
C SER A 59 -5.12 18.63 -1.53
N ALA A 60 -6.32 18.06 -1.41
CA ALA A 60 -7.54 18.60 -2.02
C ALA A 60 -8.22 19.66 -1.15
N ALA A 61 -8.96 20.59 -1.76
CA ALA A 61 -9.81 21.54 -1.05
C ALA A 61 -11.20 20.94 -0.80
N PRO A 62 -11.87 21.27 0.33
CA PRO A 62 -13.27 20.94 0.56
C PRO A 62 -14.17 21.37 -0.60
N THR A 63 -15.14 20.53 -0.94
CA THR A 63 -16.10 20.81 -2.02
C THR A 63 -17.53 20.60 -1.55
N THR A 64 -18.47 21.16 -2.30
CA THR A 64 -19.92 20.96 -2.10
C THR A 64 -20.38 19.50 -2.09
N ARG A 65 -19.62 18.57 -2.71
CA ARG A 65 -19.96 17.13 -2.73
C ARG A 65 -19.01 16.28 -1.90
N VAL A 66 -17.82 16.79 -1.58
CA VAL A 66 -16.83 16.14 -0.71
C VAL A 66 -16.33 17.17 0.31
N PRO A 67 -17.10 17.43 1.38
CA PRO A 67 -16.75 18.46 2.36
C PRO A 67 -15.49 18.14 3.17
N ASP A 68 -15.10 16.87 3.28
CA ASP A 68 -13.92 16.39 3.99
C ASP A 68 -12.75 16.06 3.04
N ALA A 69 -12.77 16.58 1.80
CA ALA A 69 -11.78 16.27 0.77
C ALA A 69 -10.34 16.49 1.27
N ASP A 70 -10.12 17.51 2.08
CA ASP A 70 -8.84 17.86 2.70
C ASP A 70 -8.42 16.96 3.87
N ARG A 71 -9.26 16.04 4.32
CA ARG A 71 -8.92 14.99 5.31
C ARG A 71 -8.62 13.66 4.65
N ILE A 72 -9.27 13.36 3.53
CA ILE A 72 -9.18 12.07 2.85
C ILE A 72 -8.23 12.04 1.63
N SER A 73 -7.58 13.16 1.33
CA SER A 73 -6.57 13.29 0.27
C SER A 73 -5.17 13.42 0.86
N PRO A 74 -4.40 12.35 1.08
CA PRO A 74 -3.07 12.50 1.67
C PRO A 74 -2.19 13.46 0.84
N PRO A 75 -1.21 14.14 1.48
CA PRO A 75 -0.24 14.95 0.76
C PRO A 75 0.58 14.04 -0.19
N THR A 76 0.81 14.51 -1.41
CA THR A 76 1.59 13.78 -2.42
C THR A 76 2.97 14.41 -2.56
N SER A 77 4.03 13.60 -2.52
CA SER A 77 5.41 14.04 -2.77
C SER A 77 6.08 13.14 -3.80
N MET A 78 6.85 13.74 -4.71
CA MET A 78 7.73 13.00 -5.63
C MET A 78 8.98 12.45 -4.93
N ASN A 79 9.30 13.00 -3.76
CA ASN A 79 10.41 12.60 -2.90
C ASN A 79 9.82 12.11 -1.58
N VAL A 80 9.66 10.80 -1.47
CA VAL A 80 9.28 10.13 -0.24
C VAL A 80 10.50 9.42 0.33
N ASP A 81 10.87 9.76 1.56
CA ASP A 81 12.05 9.20 2.24
C ASP A 81 11.68 7.99 3.11
N TYR A 82 10.76 7.15 2.61
CA TYR A 82 10.39 5.91 3.27
C TYR A 82 10.58 4.73 2.33
N GLY A 83 11.11 3.63 2.87
CA GLY A 83 11.25 2.36 2.17
C GLY A 83 10.16 1.39 2.56
N LEU A 84 9.79 0.50 1.64
CA LEU A 84 8.94 -0.64 1.93
C LEU A 84 9.80 -1.88 2.18
N ARG A 85 9.58 -2.56 3.30
CA ARG A 85 10.10 -3.90 3.56
C ARG A 85 8.94 -4.86 3.72
N MET A 86 9.07 -6.04 3.13
CA MET A 86 8.13 -7.12 3.29
C MET A 86 8.90 -8.39 3.64
N ASP A 87 8.36 -9.13 4.60
CA ASP A 87 8.81 -10.45 4.97
C ASP A 87 7.56 -11.33 5.10
N LEU A 88 7.33 -12.17 4.09
CA LEU A 88 6.15 -13.01 3.96
C LEU A 88 6.55 -14.47 4.14
N LEU A 89 5.98 -15.13 5.14
CA LEU A 89 6.11 -16.56 5.34
C LEU A 89 4.89 -17.29 4.77
N ILE A 90 5.13 -18.21 3.85
CA ILE A 90 4.13 -19.12 3.28
C ILE A 90 4.39 -20.51 3.83
N ASP A 91 3.42 -21.06 4.56
CA ASP A 91 3.45 -22.42 5.08
C ASP A 91 2.11 -23.09 4.81
N VAL A 92 2.04 -23.85 3.72
CA VAL A 92 0.85 -24.60 3.30
C VAL A 92 1.09 -26.11 3.30
N GLY A 93 2.15 -26.57 3.99
CA GLY A 93 2.50 -27.99 4.11
C GLY A 93 2.99 -28.67 2.82
N ARG A 94 3.25 -27.90 1.76
CA ARG A 94 3.77 -28.39 0.48
C ARG A 94 4.60 -27.31 -0.22
N ASP A 95 5.36 -27.73 -1.23
CA ASP A 95 6.06 -26.79 -2.10
C ASP A 95 5.10 -25.85 -2.83
N VAL A 96 5.53 -24.60 -2.95
CA VAL A 96 4.84 -23.56 -3.73
C VAL A 96 5.80 -22.93 -4.73
N VAL A 97 5.20 -22.39 -5.79
CA VAL A 97 5.84 -21.45 -6.72
C VAL A 97 5.31 -20.07 -6.37
N VAL A 98 6.20 -19.08 -6.30
CA VAL A 98 5.85 -17.70 -5.96
C VAL A 98 6.33 -16.79 -7.07
N GLU A 99 5.42 -15.96 -7.56
CA GLU A 99 5.68 -14.96 -8.57
C GLU A 99 5.11 -13.61 -8.14
N SER A 100 5.72 -12.53 -8.61
CA SER A 100 5.28 -11.17 -8.31
C SER A 100 5.32 -10.34 -9.59
N PRO A 101 4.17 -9.90 -10.12
CA PRO A 101 4.12 -9.07 -11.32
C PRO A 101 4.59 -7.63 -11.07
N SER A 102 4.59 -7.18 -9.80
CA SER A 102 4.76 -5.76 -9.46
C SER A 102 6.16 -5.41 -8.94
N HIS A 103 6.87 -6.36 -8.34
CA HIS A 103 8.18 -6.11 -7.71
C HIS A 103 9.05 -7.34 -7.82
N ARG A 104 10.36 -7.14 -7.93
CA ARG A 104 11.32 -8.25 -7.81
C ARG A 104 11.33 -8.79 -6.38
N ILE A 105 11.36 -10.11 -6.27
CA ILE A 105 11.30 -10.82 -5.00
C ILE A 105 12.51 -11.75 -4.84
N THR A 106 12.92 -11.92 -3.59
CA THR A 106 13.83 -12.99 -3.16
C THR A 106 13.00 -14.06 -2.49
N VAL A 107 13.20 -15.32 -2.90
CA VAL A 107 12.49 -16.48 -2.36
C VAL A 107 13.50 -17.42 -1.72
N ALA A 108 13.31 -17.72 -0.44
CA ALA A 108 14.10 -18.69 0.31
C ALA A 108 13.19 -19.85 0.77
N LYS A 109 13.64 -21.09 0.56
CA LYS A 109 12.89 -22.29 0.95
C LYS A 109 13.58 -23.00 2.13
N GLU A 110 12.78 -23.41 3.11
CA GLU A 110 13.19 -24.21 4.26
C GLU A 110 12.20 -25.38 4.42
N GLY A 111 12.51 -26.53 3.81
CA GLY A 111 11.54 -27.62 3.70
C GLY A 111 10.30 -27.18 2.93
N THR A 112 9.11 -27.31 3.53
CA THR A 112 7.83 -26.87 2.94
C THR A 112 7.52 -25.39 3.18
N ARG A 113 8.34 -24.67 3.96
CA ARG A 113 8.16 -23.24 4.24
C ARG A 113 8.87 -22.41 3.17
N THR A 114 8.18 -21.39 2.70
CA THR A 114 8.73 -20.45 1.72
C THR A 114 8.69 -19.04 2.29
N ARG A 115 9.86 -18.41 2.45
CA ARG A 115 9.99 -17.01 2.87
C ARG A 115 10.23 -16.14 1.65
N VAL A 116 9.46 -15.06 1.54
CA VAL A 116 9.47 -14.13 0.40
C VAL A 116 9.77 -12.74 0.92
N SER A 117 10.74 -12.05 0.31
CA SER A 117 11.04 -10.65 0.60
C SER A 117 11.16 -9.84 -0.69
N LEU A 118 10.94 -8.53 -0.58
CA LEU A 118 11.20 -7.62 -1.70
C LEU A 118 12.71 -7.47 -1.92
N GLN A 119 13.16 -7.53 -3.17
CA GLN A 119 14.53 -7.16 -3.50
C GLN A 119 14.67 -5.64 -3.32
N ARG A 120 15.61 -5.20 -2.46
CA ARG A 120 15.95 -3.78 -2.33
C ARG A 120 16.36 -3.27 -3.73
N ASP A 121 15.65 -2.25 -4.20
CA ASP A 121 15.73 -1.54 -5.51
C ASP A 121 14.50 -1.63 -6.42
N SER A 122 13.39 -2.22 -5.99
CA SER A 122 12.13 -2.09 -6.75
C SER A 122 11.43 -0.74 -6.49
N PHE A 123 12.10 0.36 -6.82
CA PHE A 123 11.42 1.63 -7.12
C PHE A 123 10.82 1.53 -8.52
N LEU A 124 9.77 0.73 -8.71
CA LEU A 124 9.00 0.77 -9.95
C LEU A 124 8.18 2.08 -9.97
N LYS A 125 8.86 3.16 -10.38
CA LYS A 125 8.24 4.37 -10.92
C LYS A 125 7.76 4.07 -12.33
N ASP A 126 6.65 3.35 -12.47
CA ASP A 126 5.86 3.51 -13.68
C ASP A 126 4.38 3.24 -13.40
N PHE A 127 3.63 4.34 -13.22
CA PHE A 127 2.17 4.34 -13.20
C PHE A 127 1.58 4.63 -14.59
N ALA A 128 2.40 4.67 -15.64
CA ALA A 128 1.90 4.66 -17.01
C ALA A 128 1.57 3.21 -17.40
N GLY A 129 0.31 3.00 -17.82
CA GLY A 129 -0.24 1.67 -18.06
C GLY A 129 0.57 0.85 -19.05
N ASN A 130 0.98 -0.34 -18.61
CA ASN A 130 1.38 -1.41 -19.51
C ASN A 130 0.26 -2.45 -19.53
N GLU A 131 -0.47 -2.43 -20.64
CA GLU A 131 -1.30 -3.51 -21.14
C GLU A 131 -0.35 -4.68 -21.44
N VAL A 132 -0.38 -5.73 -20.62
CA VAL A 132 0.31 -6.98 -20.92
C VAL A 132 -0.64 -7.80 -21.77
N ALA A 133 -0.42 -7.78 -23.09
CA ALA A 133 -0.90 -8.82 -23.98
C ALA A 133 -0.23 -10.14 -23.55
N LEU A 134 -1.05 -11.16 -23.29
CA LEU A 134 -0.61 -12.53 -23.12
C LEU A 134 -0.67 -13.19 -24.51
N ASP A 135 0.48 -13.67 -24.97
CA ASP A 135 0.54 -14.80 -25.90
C ASP A 135 0.60 -16.11 -25.09
#